data_AF-A0A1C2HPF7-F1
#
_entry.id   AF-A0A1C2HPF7-F1
#
_cell.length_a   1.000
_cell.length_b   1.000
_cell.length_c   1.000
_cell.angle_alpha   90.00
_cell.angle_beta   90.00
_cell.angle_gamma   90.00
#
_symmetry.space_group_name_H-M   'P 1'
#
loop_
_entity.id
_entity.type
_entity.pdbx_description
1 polymer ?
#
loop_
_entity_poly.entity_id
_entity_poly.type
_entity_poly.pdbx_seq_one_letter_code
_entity_poly.pdbx_strand_id
1 'polypeptide(L)'
;MSKIQYDILIIGSGAAGCVVADHMARHTKASIAVLEAGKKDNDPFIHIPAGYSKMLAKDRNVWPYETVEVNGQNRRYRMGKVVGGGTSVNAIAAYVKGDIGYQSAAQGMGTIKAGLRYILTNSGPAAGNGIETVSYWDPNDLSNPQPTVQCYHEPIISTDGLNPSGPRSGVTFATVVLQPKARGWVRLADADPTSMPDINPNFIGHETDLQVGIDAVKAVRKVLEQQSLAEVFEEEFVPGKAVQTDEEIGAFVKQVATTMWHPVGTCRMGTDDTAVVDATLKVRGAQGLHVIDASIMPTITSGNTNAPTQALALHAAKMLVRDYFA
;
A
#
# COMPACT_ATOMS: atom_id res chain seq x y z
N MET A 1 -33.97 1.59 -25.80
CA MET A 1 -32.77 2.29 -25.30
C MET A 1 -31.73 2.29 -26.41
N SER A 2 -31.23 3.45 -26.84
CA SER A 2 -30.11 3.50 -27.80
C SER A 2 -28.88 2.89 -27.13
N LYS A 3 -28.18 1.99 -27.84
CA LYS A 3 -26.90 1.45 -27.35
C LYS A 3 -25.88 2.58 -27.40
N ILE A 4 -25.35 2.97 -26.25
CA ILE A 4 -24.21 3.89 -26.18
C ILE A 4 -22.99 3.08 -26.61
N GLN A 5 -22.24 3.57 -27.60
CA GLN A 5 -21.01 2.96 -28.09
C GLN A 5 -19.84 3.88 -27.77
N TYR A 6 -18.73 3.26 -27.38
CA TYR A 6 -17.45 3.92 -27.14
C TYR A 6 -16.36 3.17 -27.90
N ASP A 7 -15.39 3.90 -28.41
CA ASP A 7 -14.21 3.33 -29.09
C ASP A 7 -13.28 2.67 -28.07
N ILE A 8 -13.19 3.23 -26.87
CA ILE A 8 -12.32 2.76 -25.79
C ILE A 8 -13.14 2.63 -24.50
N LEU A 9 -13.03 1.46 -23.86
CA LEU A 9 -13.56 1.20 -22.53
C LEU A 9 -12.41 0.96 -21.56
N ILE A 10 -12.30 1.81 -20.54
CA ILE A 10 -11.32 1.69 -19.45
C ILE A 10 -12.06 1.22 -18.21
N ILE A 11 -11.64 0.07 -17.67
CA ILE A 11 -12.16 -0.49 -16.42
C ILE A 11 -11.15 -0.18 -15.31
N GLY A 12 -11.60 0.55 -14.29
CA GLY A 12 -10.76 1.11 -13.25
C GLY A 12 -10.34 2.55 -13.57
N SER A 13 -10.56 3.42 -12.60
CA SER A 13 -10.21 4.84 -12.56
C SER A 13 -9.11 5.13 -11.53
N GLY A 14 -8.36 4.12 -11.07
CA GLY A 14 -7.22 4.30 -10.16
C GLY A 14 -6.02 4.99 -10.81
N ALA A 15 -4.86 4.91 -10.14
CA ALA A 15 -3.59 5.51 -10.59
C ALA A 15 -3.25 5.25 -12.06
N ALA A 16 -3.49 4.04 -12.58
CA ALA A 16 -3.23 3.72 -13.97
C ALA A 16 -4.36 4.19 -14.90
N GLY A 17 -5.61 3.84 -14.60
CA GLY A 17 -6.76 4.11 -15.46
C GLY A 17 -6.97 5.59 -15.75
N CYS A 18 -6.81 6.46 -14.74
CA CYS A 18 -6.89 7.91 -14.94
C CYS A 18 -5.79 8.44 -15.87
N VAL A 19 -4.56 7.93 -15.74
CA VAL A 19 -3.43 8.34 -16.60
C VAL A 19 -3.65 7.90 -18.04
N VAL A 20 -4.14 6.67 -18.25
CA VAL A 20 -4.49 6.18 -19.59
C VAL A 20 -5.61 7.02 -20.19
N ALA A 21 -6.68 7.28 -19.43
CA ALA A 21 -7.82 8.06 -19.89
C ALA A 21 -7.42 9.51 -20.28
N ASP A 22 -6.67 10.21 -19.43
CA ASP A 22 -6.19 11.57 -19.72
C ASP A 22 -5.32 11.61 -20.97
N HIS A 23 -4.36 10.68 -21.09
CA HIS A 23 -3.47 10.65 -22.25
C HIS A 23 -4.23 10.37 -23.55
N MET A 24 -5.15 9.39 -23.55
CA MET A 24 -5.98 9.05 -24.70
C MET A 24 -6.88 10.21 -25.13
N ALA A 25 -7.53 10.88 -24.17
CA ALA A 25 -8.44 11.99 -24.44
C ALA A 25 -7.73 13.19 -25.09
N ARG A 26 -6.44 13.40 -24.80
CA ARG A 26 -5.64 14.50 -25.37
C ARG A 26 -5.05 14.20 -26.74
N HIS A 27 -4.83 12.93 -27.08
CA HIS A 27 -4.05 12.54 -28.26
C HIS A 27 -4.88 11.77 -29.30
N THR A 28 -6.16 11.54 -29.05
CA THR A 28 -7.05 10.83 -29.98
C THR A 28 -8.38 11.58 -30.14
N LYS A 29 -9.15 11.21 -31.15
CA LYS A 29 -10.57 11.62 -31.30
C LYS A 29 -11.54 10.53 -30.79
N ALA A 30 -11.01 9.50 -30.14
CA ALA A 30 -11.77 8.34 -29.70
C ALA A 30 -12.75 8.73 -28.58
N SER A 31 -13.95 8.18 -28.64
CA SER A 31 -14.90 8.21 -27.54
C SER A 31 -14.46 7.24 -26.43
N ILE A 32 -14.28 7.76 -25.22
CA ILE A 32 -13.73 7.01 -24.08
C ILE A 32 -14.78 6.90 -22.98
N ALA A 33 -15.03 5.69 -22.50
CA ALA A 33 -15.76 5.43 -21.26
C ALA A 33 -14.81 4.93 -20.18
N VAL A 34 -14.94 5.48 -18.97
CA VAL A 34 -14.24 5.01 -17.77
C VAL A 34 -15.26 4.48 -16.79
N LEU A 35 -15.12 3.22 -16.40
CA LEU A 35 -15.98 2.56 -15.42
C LEU A 35 -15.20 2.24 -14.15
N GLU A 36 -15.74 2.58 -13.00
CA GLU A 36 -15.16 2.28 -11.69
C GLU A 36 -16.24 1.75 -10.75
N ALA A 37 -15.87 0.79 -9.92
CA ALA A 37 -16.78 0.23 -8.94
C ALA A 37 -16.70 1.04 -7.63
N GLY A 38 -17.77 1.76 -7.31
CA GLY A 38 -17.85 2.54 -6.07
C GLY A 38 -18.70 3.80 -6.21
N LYS A 39 -18.76 4.57 -5.12
CA LYS A 39 -19.38 5.90 -5.15
C LYS A 39 -18.38 6.94 -5.66
N LYS A 40 -18.86 8.14 -5.97
CA LYS A 40 -17.98 9.31 -6.14
C LYS A 40 -17.18 9.53 -4.86
N ASP A 41 -15.98 10.08 -5.00
CA ASP A 41 -15.05 10.45 -3.93
C ASP A 41 -15.50 11.69 -3.14
N ASN A 42 -16.79 11.91 -2.96
CA ASN A 42 -17.35 13.10 -2.29
C ASN A 42 -17.30 13.02 -0.76
N ASP A 43 -16.69 11.98 -0.21
CA ASP A 43 -16.58 11.80 1.22
C ASP A 43 -15.56 12.77 1.82
N PRO A 44 -15.93 13.67 2.74
CA PRO A 44 -14.96 14.60 3.33
C PRO A 44 -13.77 13.91 3.99
N PHE A 45 -13.94 12.68 4.50
CA PHE A 45 -12.84 11.92 5.11
C PHE A 45 -11.79 11.41 4.10
N ILE A 46 -12.13 11.36 2.80
CA ILE A 46 -11.15 11.06 1.74
C ILE A 46 -10.18 12.23 1.56
N HIS A 47 -10.67 13.47 1.71
CA HIS A 47 -9.91 14.70 1.46
C HIS A 47 -9.15 15.22 2.68
N ILE A 48 -9.38 14.63 3.85
CA ILE A 48 -8.68 14.95 5.09
C ILE A 48 -7.65 13.84 5.33
N PRO A 49 -6.33 14.12 5.31
CA PRO A 49 -5.29 13.09 5.52
C PRO A 49 -5.53 12.23 6.78
N ALA A 50 -5.86 12.86 7.90
CA ALA A 50 -6.19 12.18 9.16
C ALA A 50 -7.57 11.47 9.18
N GLY A 51 -8.41 11.66 8.16
CA GLY A 51 -9.74 11.06 8.04
C GLY A 51 -9.72 9.58 7.67
N TYR A 52 -8.61 9.12 7.10
CA TYR A 52 -8.46 7.76 6.57
C TYR A 52 -8.58 6.67 7.64
N SER A 53 -7.92 6.82 8.78
CA SER A 53 -7.92 5.81 9.85
C SER A 53 -9.34 5.52 10.36
N LYS A 54 -10.17 6.56 10.43
CA LYS A 54 -11.60 6.47 10.75
C LYS A 54 -12.43 5.79 9.66
N MET A 55 -12.01 5.95 8.41
CA MET A 55 -12.66 5.34 7.25
C MET A 55 -12.40 3.82 7.22
N LEU A 56 -11.15 3.38 7.39
CA LEU A 56 -10.81 1.96 7.49
C LEU A 56 -11.39 1.28 8.73
N ALA A 57 -11.44 1.98 9.86
CA ALA A 57 -12.03 1.42 11.09
C ALA A 57 -13.51 1.05 10.91
N LYS A 58 -14.20 1.66 9.92
CA LYS A 58 -15.62 1.45 9.64
C LYS A 58 -15.90 0.82 8.27
N ASP A 59 -14.86 0.34 7.59
CA ASP A 59 -14.93 -0.21 6.23
C ASP A 59 -15.72 0.69 5.24
N ARG A 60 -15.61 2.01 5.44
CA ARG A 60 -16.31 2.99 4.63
C ARG A 60 -15.53 3.20 3.32
N ASN A 61 -16.21 3.20 2.17
CA ASN A 61 -15.60 3.42 0.86
C ASN A 61 -14.47 2.44 0.49
N VAL A 62 -14.45 1.24 1.08
CA VAL A 62 -13.48 0.20 0.78
C VAL A 62 -14.17 -1.13 0.49
N TRP A 63 -13.48 -1.97 -0.26
CA TRP A 63 -13.72 -3.39 -0.30
C TRP A 63 -13.17 -4.03 0.98
N PRO A 64 -14.00 -4.69 1.80
CA PRO A 64 -13.58 -5.28 3.06
C PRO A 64 -12.92 -6.65 2.87
N TYR A 65 -11.98 -6.81 1.93
CA TYR A 65 -11.33 -8.10 1.70
C TYR A 65 -10.55 -8.57 2.93
N GLU A 66 -10.44 -9.88 3.06
CA GLU A 66 -9.59 -10.56 4.01
C GLU A 66 -8.75 -11.59 3.26
N THR A 67 -7.52 -11.81 3.72
CA THR A 67 -6.70 -12.88 3.15
C THR A 67 -7.22 -14.23 3.64
N VAL A 68 -6.88 -15.30 2.91
CA VAL A 68 -6.90 -16.64 3.49
C VAL A 68 -5.90 -16.71 4.67
N GLU A 69 -6.02 -17.74 5.49
CA GLU A 69 -5.13 -17.93 6.63
C GLU A 69 -3.68 -18.15 6.16
N VAL A 70 -2.76 -17.34 6.68
CA VAL A 70 -1.31 -17.45 6.47
C VAL A 70 -0.64 -17.33 7.83
N ASN A 71 0.23 -18.29 8.18
CA ASN A 71 0.87 -18.37 9.50
C ASN A 71 -0.14 -18.33 10.67
N GLY A 72 -1.29 -18.99 10.52
CA GLY A 72 -2.33 -19.05 11.55
C GLY A 72 -3.18 -17.78 11.69
N GLN A 73 -3.09 -16.83 10.75
CA GLN A 73 -3.82 -15.57 10.81
C GLN A 73 -4.39 -15.16 9.45
N ASN A 74 -5.59 -14.60 9.47
CA ASN A 74 -6.15 -13.83 8.34
C ASN A 74 -5.80 -12.35 8.53
N ARG A 75 -5.53 -11.65 7.42
CA ARG A 75 -5.24 -10.21 7.44
C ARG A 75 -6.34 -9.42 6.77
N ARG A 76 -6.71 -8.28 7.36
CA ARG A 76 -7.58 -7.29 6.71
C ARG A 76 -6.85 -6.72 5.50
N TYR A 77 -7.48 -6.78 4.33
CA TYR A 77 -6.91 -6.38 3.05
C TYR A 77 -7.79 -5.33 2.37
N ARG A 78 -7.90 -4.14 2.97
CA ARG A 78 -8.82 -3.10 2.50
C ARG A 78 -8.30 -2.44 1.22
N MET A 79 -9.17 -2.34 0.20
CA MET A 79 -8.88 -1.70 -1.08
C MET A 79 -9.93 -0.62 -1.38
N GLY A 80 -9.55 0.49 -2.01
CA GLY A 80 -10.49 1.58 -2.29
C GLY A 80 -11.68 1.15 -3.16
N LYS A 81 -12.89 1.60 -2.79
CA LYS A 81 -14.18 1.36 -3.49
C LYS A 81 -14.88 2.69 -3.79
N VAL A 82 -14.19 3.53 -4.55
CA VAL A 82 -14.64 4.87 -4.97
C VAL A 82 -14.00 5.23 -6.31
N VAL A 83 -14.52 6.26 -6.98
CA VAL A 83 -13.84 6.90 -8.12
C VAL A 83 -12.42 7.31 -7.69
N GLY A 84 -11.42 6.91 -8.49
CA GLY A 84 -9.99 7.01 -8.16
C GLY A 84 -9.40 5.81 -7.40
N GLY A 85 -10.21 4.79 -7.10
CA GLY A 85 -9.79 3.48 -6.57
C GLY A 85 -9.00 3.58 -5.26
N GLY A 86 -7.98 2.72 -5.12
CA GLY A 86 -7.04 2.76 -3.98
C GLY A 86 -6.26 4.07 -3.88
N THR A 87 -6.14 4.85 -4.95
CA THR A 87 -5.42 6.14 -4.95
C THR A 87 -6.23 7.24 -4.26
N SER A 88 -7.56 7.19 -4.33
CA SER A 88 -8.47 8.03 -3.53
C SER A 88 -8.56 7.58 -2.06
N VAL A 89 -8.01 6.42 -1.75
CA VAL A 89 -8.00 5.80 -0.42
C VAL A 89 -6.53 5.66 -0.02
N ASN A 90 -5.79 6.77 -0.08
CA ASN A 90 -4.39 6.82 0.29
C ASN A 90 -4.23 7.35 1.72
N ALA A 91 -3.36 6.71 2.47
CA ALA A 91 -3.37 6.73 3.91
C ALA A 91 -2.00 6.99 4.46
N ILE A 92 -1.88 8.03 5.28
CA ILE A 92 -0.86 8.06 6.29
C ILE A 92 -1.49 8.80 7.49
N ALA A 93 -1.33 8.27 8.71
CA ALA A 93 -1.78 8.90 9.95
C ALA A 93 -0.76 8.65 11.07
N ALA A 94 -0.48 9.64 11.93
CA ALA A 94 0.34 9.43 13.14
C ALA A 94 0.10 10.42 14.28
N TYR A 95 0.81 10.17 15.38
CA TYR A 95 0.91 10.80 16.70
C TYR A 95 2.40 10.78 17.14
N VAL A 96 2.88 11.46 18.21
CA VAL A 96 4.25 11.32 18.82
C VAL A 96 4.19 11.54 20.38
N LYS A 97 5.34 11.55 21.13
CA LYS A 97 5.47 11.84 22.60
C LYS A 97 5.59 13.33 22.96
N GLY A 98 4.81 13.78 23.95
CA GLY A 98 4.82 15.16 24.50
C GLY A 98 3.83 16.13 23.80
N ASP A 99 4.07 17.44 23.93
CA ASP A 99 3.49 18.50 23.06
C ASP A 99 4.10 18.46 21.64
N ILE A 100 5.05 17.58 21.43
CA ILE A 100 5.59 17.27 20.12
C ILE A 100 4.59 16.26 19.51
N GLY A 101 4.35 16.37 18.20
CA GLY A 101 3.40 15.61 17.37
C GLY A 101 1.96 15.55 17.85
N TYR A 102 1.20 14.53 17.43
CA TYR A 102 -0.26 14.70 17.32
C TYR A 102 -1.13 14.05 18.41
N GLN A 103 -0.56 13.37 19.44
CA GLN A 103 -1.32 12.47 20.36
C GLN A 103 -2.46 13.22 21.08
N SER A 104 -2.14 14.39 21.63
CA SER A 104 -3.12 15.29 22.23
C SER A 104 -4.13 15.82 21.21
N ALA A 105 -3.69 16.06 19.96
CA ALA A 105 -4.48 16.64 18.88
C ALA A 105 -5.49 15.67 18.22
N ALA A 106 -5.48 14.37 18.52
CA ALA A 106 -6.54 13.50 18.04
C ALA A 106 -7.18 12.58 19.10
N GLN A 107 -7.13 13.02 20.36
CA GLN A 107 -8.05 12.58 21.41
C GLN A 107 -8.91 13.74 21.93
N GLY A 108 -10.18 13.48 22.22
CA GLY A 108 -11.10 14.41 22.88
C GLY A 108 -11.16 15.81 22.24
N MET A 109 -10.92 16.85 23.05
CA MET A 109 -10.96 18.25 22.62
C MET A 109 -9.85 18.61 21.62
N GLY A 110 -8.74 17.86 21.61
CA GLY A 110 -7.68 18.07 20.64
C GLY A 110 -8.11 17.74 19.22
N THR A 111 -8.92 16.68 19.02
CA THR A 111 -9.49 16.36 17.70
C THR A 111 -10.33 17.51 17.15
N ILE A 112 -11.09 18.18 18.03
CA ILE A 112 -11.92 19.33 17.68
C ILE A 112 -11.04 20.52 17.29
N LYS A 113 -10.00 20.82 18.08
CA LYS A 113 -9.06 21.92 17.81
C LYS A 113 -8.24 21.70 16.53
N ALA A 114 -7.76 20.48 16.30
CA ALA A 114 -7.04 20.10 15.08
C ALA A 114 -7.94 20.18 13.84
N GLY A 115 -9.17 19.67 13.94
CA GLY A 115 -10.17 19.78 12.88
C GLY A 115 -10.52 21.22 12.55
N LEU A 116 -10.79 22.06 13.56
CA LEU A 116 -11.06 23.49 13.36
C LEU A 116 -9.89 24.23 12.71
N ARG A 117 -8.66 23.97 13.14
CA ARG A 117 -7.46 24.57 12.53
C ARG A 117 -7.32 24.17 11.07
N TYR A 118 -7.54 22.90 10.74
CA TYR A 118 -7.49 22.42 9.37
C TYR A 118 -8.55 23.09 8.49
N ILE A 119 -9.81 23.13 8.95
CA ILE A 119 -10.90 23.77 8.22
C ILE A 119 -10.61 25.25 7.93
N LEU A 120 -10.00 25.96 8.90
CA LEU A 120 -9.75 27.39 8.77
C LEU A 120 -8.48 27.74 7.97
N THR A 121 -7.46 26.88 7.99
CA THR A 121 -6.12 27.26 7.51
C THR A 121 -5.42 26.21 6.65
N ASN A 122 -6.02 25.03 6.43
CA ASN A 122 -5.39 23.87 5.80
C ASN A 122 -4.02 23.52 6.42
N SER A 123 -3.86 23.78 7.73
CA SER A 123 -2.58 23.63 8.44
C SER A 123 -2.73 22.85 9.73
N GLY A 124 -1.58 22.44 10.28
CA GLY A 124 -1.49 21.79 11.58
C GLY A 124 -1.70 20.27 11.52
N PRO A 125 -1.97 19.65 12.67
CA PRO A 125 -1.91 18.20 12.83
C PRO A 125 -2.66 17.33 11.85
N ALA A 126 -3.87 17.75 11.46
CA ALA A 126 -4.69 17.00 10.52
C ALA A 126 -4.23 17.12 9.06
N ALA A 127 -3.29 18.03 8.76
CA ALA A 127 -2.66 18.18 7.44
C ALA A 127 -1.35 17.37 7.29
N GLY A 128 -0.81 16.83 8.39
CA GLY A 128 0.39 16.00 8.35
C GLY A 128 0.12 14.63 7.75
N ASN A 129 1.14 14.04 7.11
CA ASN A 129 1.05 12.68 6.60
C ASN A 129 1.22 11.66 7.73
N GLY A 130 2.11 11.84 8.71
CA GLY A 130 2.29 10.91 9.82
C GLY A 130 3.30 9.77 9.58
N ILE A 131 3.99 9.78 8.44
CA ILE A 131 5.28 9.10 8.32
C ILE A 131 6.28 10.24 8.20
N GLU A 132 7.04 10.47 9.27
CA GLU A 132 7.96 11.60 9.32
C GLU A 132 9.17 11.35 8.44
N THR A 133 9.63 10.10 8.39
CA THR A 133 10.76 9.70 7.56
C THR A 133 10.62 8.25 7.10
N VAL A 134 11.26 7.96 5.96
CA VAL A 134 11.41 6.60 5.41
C VAL A 134 12.89 6.37 5.15
N SER A 135 13.42 5.25 5.62
CA SER A 135 14.78 4.82 5.30
C SER A 135 14.79 3.58 4.43
N TYR A 136 15.88 3.42 3.68
CA TYR A 136 16.17 2.26 2.85
C TYR A 136 17.59 1.82 3.16
N TRP A 137 17.78 0.54 3.45
CA TRP A 137 19.08 -0.01 3.85
C TRP A 137 19.09 -1.53 3.68
N ASP A 138 20.28 -2.10 3.73
CA ASP A 138 20.48 -3.54 3.86
C ASP A 138 21.12 -3.82 5.24
N PRO A 139 20.46 -4.61 6.10
CA PRO A 139 20.98 -4.95 7.43
C PRO A 139 22.39 -5.54 7.42
N ASN A 140 22.75 -6.25 6.35
CA ASN A 140 23.97 -7.04 6.25
C ASN A 140 25.09 -6.31 5.51
N ASP A 141 24.76 -5.29 4.70
CA ASP A 141 25.73 -4.46 3.97
C ASP A 141 25.17 -3.06 3.69
N LEU A 142 25.50 -2.08 4.53
CA LEU A 142 25.07 -0.69 4.35
C LEU A 142 25.59 -0.02 3.06
N SER A 143 26.58 -0.61 2.39
CA SER A 143 27.09 -0.12 1.11
C SER A 143 26.35 -0.70 -0.11
N ASN A 144 25.46 -1.68 0.11
CA ASN A 144 24.69 -2.31 -0.95
C ASN A 144 23.79 -1.27 -1.65
N PRO A 145 23.95 -1.03 -2.97
CA PRO A 145 23.12 -0.08 -3.70
C PRO A 145 21.67 -0.56 -3.88
N GLN A 146 21.38 -1.82 -3.58
CA GLN A 146 20.05 -2.41 -3.63
C GLN A 146 19.56 -2.74 -2.22
N PRO A 147 18.83 -1.81 -1.55
CA PRO A 147 18.35 -2.04 -0.20
C PRO A 147 17.41 -3.23 -0.15
N THR A 148 17.53 -4.04 0.90
CA THR A 148 16.65 -5.19 1.17
C THR A 148 15.52 -4.84 2.13
N VAL A 149 15.66 -3.73 2.87
CA VAL A 149 14.67 -3.23 3.83
C VAL A 149 14.28 -1.79 3.50
N GLN A 150 12.97 -1.53 3.52
CA GLN A 150 12.41 -0.20 3.69
C GLN A 150 11.84 -0.10 5.10
N CYS A 151 12.07 1.01 5.79
CA CYS A 151 11.55 1.22 7.14
C CYS A 151 10.78 2.53 7.20
N TYR A 152 9.51 2.45 7.59
CA TYR A 152 8.71 3.61 7.93
C TYR A 152 8.91 3.94 9.41
N HIS A 153 9.19 5.20 9.69
CA HIS A 153 9.31 5.70 11.06
C HIS A 153 8.01 6.40 11.43
N GLU A 154 7.14 5.64 12.08
CA GLU A 154 5.82 6.08 12.48
C GLU A 154 5.90 6.48 13.94
N PRO A 155 5.65 7.74 14.32
CA PRO A 155 5.81 8.12 15.71
C PRO A 155 4.65 7.66 16.65
N ILE A 156 4.05 6.51 16.35
CA ILE A 156 2.96 5.92 17.13
C ILE A 156 3.36 4.57 17.68
N ILE A 157 2.59 4.07 18.65
CA ILE A 157 2.58 2.63 18.96
C ILE A 157 1.47 2.01 18.11
N SER A 158 1.85 1.36 17.02
CA SER A 158 0.91 0.60 16.19
C SER A 158 1.04 -0.89 16.45
N THR A 159 -0.04 -1.51 16.91
CA THR A 159 -0.13 -2.96 17.13
C THR A 159 -1.15 -3.63 16.19
N ASP A 160 -2.01 -2.84 15.54
CA ASP A 160 -2.99 -3.29 14.54
C ASP A 160 -3.31 -2.15 13.54
N GLY A 161 -2.53 -2.09 12.47
CA GLY A 161 -2.73 -1.14 11.36
C GLY A 161 -2.01 0.20 11.53
N LEU A 162 -2.72 1.32 11.39
CA LEU A 162 -2.17 2.69 11.48
C LEU A 162 -2.86 3.52 12.57
N ASN A 163 -3.39 2.84 13.60
CA ASN A 163 -4.08 3.47 14.72
C ASN A 163 -3.20 3.42 15.98
N PRO A 164 -3.17 4.49 16.78
CA PRO A 164 -2.45 4.49 18.04
C PRO A 164 -3.09 3.48 19.00
N SER A 165 -2.26 2.74 19.71
CA SER A 165 -2.67 1.81 20.75
C SER A 165 -2.09 2.23 22.10
N GLY A 166 -2.92 2.10 23.15
CA GLY A 166 -2.50 2.38 24.52
C GLY A 166 -2.39 3.87 24.91
N PRO A 167 -2.03 4.14 26.18
CA PRO A 167 -1.97 5.50 26.73
C PRO A 167 -0.59 6.17 26.62
N ARG A 168 0.45 5.44 26.19
CA ARG A 168 1.83 5.95 26.07
C ARG A 168 2.10 6.36 24.64
N SER A 169 2.94 7.36 24.48
CA SER A 169 3.53 7.67 23.18
C SER A 169 4.77 6.82 22.94
N GLY A 170 5.03 6.48 21.68
CA GLY A 170 6.17 5.68 21.26
C GLY A 170 6.45 5.89 19.77
N VAL A 171 7.30 5.05 19.18
CA VAL A 171 7.59 5.06 17.74
C VAL A 171 7.55 3.61 17.26
N THR A 172 6.93 3.37 16.12
CA THR A 172 6.91 2.09 15.42
C THR A 172 7.86 2.19 14.22
N PHE A 173 8.79 1.24 14.16
CA PHE A 173 9.68 1.04 13.03
C PHE A 173 9.06 -0.06 12.16
N ALA A 174 8.19 0.33 11.23
CA ALA A 174 7.52 -0.62 10.36
C ALA A 174 8.45 -1.02 9.21
N THR A 175 9.06 -2.18 9.35
CA THR A 175 10.02 -2.73 8.38
C THR A 175 9.28 -3.50 7.27
N VAL A 176 9.79 -3.34 6.06
CA VAL A 176 9.24 -3.95 4.84
C VAL A 176 10.37 -4.68 4.13
N VAL A 177 10.14 -5.96 3.85
CA VAL A 177 11.02 -6.76 3.00
C VAL A 177 10.84 -6.30 1.54
N LEU A 178 11.88 -5.72 0.97
CA LEU A 178 11.92 -5.33 -0.43
C LEU A 178 12.27 -6.53 -1.31
N GLN A 179 11.75 -6.56 -2.53
CA GLN A 179 11.96 -7.66 -3.48
C GLN A 179 11.71 -9.06 -2.87
N PRO A 180 10.57 -9.29 -2.17
CA PRO A 180 10.31 -10.58 -1.54
C PRO A 180 10.32 -11.70 -2.58
N LYS A 181 10.85 -12.86 -2.21
CA LYS A 181 10.87 -14.07 -3.04
C LYS A 181 9.59 -14.87 -2.91
N ALA A 182 8.87 -14.77 -1.80
CA ALA A 182 7.57 -15.38 -1.63
C ALA A 182 6.60 -14.93 -2.74
N ARG A 183 5.78 -15.87 -3.21
CA ARG A 183 4.74 -15.63 -4.22
C ARG A 183 3.40 -16.09 -3.68
N GLY A 184 2.43 -15.19 -3.79
CA GLY A 184 1.04 -15.42 -3.45
C GLY A 184 0.17 -15.68 -4.68
N TRP A 185 -1.14 -15.70 -4.48
CA TRP A 185 -2.14 -15.83 -5.53
C TRP A 185 -3.43 -15.10 -5.16
N VAL A 186 -4.22 -14.78 -6.18
CA VAL A 186 -5.61 -14.33 -6.07
C VAL A 186 -6.46 -15.28 -6.92
N ARG A 187 -7.53 -15.83 -6.37
CA ARG A 187 -8.39 -16.82 -7.05
C ARG A 187 -9.87 -16.48 -6.86
N LEU A 188 -10.68 -16.94 -7.80
CA LEU A 188 -12.13 -16.92 -7.64
C LEU A 188 -12.50 -17.83 -6.45
N ALA A 189 -13.32 -17.33 -5.53
CA ALA A 189 -13.88 -18.14 -4.46
C ALA A 189 -14.97 -19.09 -4.99
N ASP A 190 -15.75 -18.62 -5.96
CA ASP A 190 -16.85 -19.36 -6.59
C ASP A 190 -17.13 -18.82 -8.02
N ALA A 191 -18.27 -19.20 -8.59
CA ALA A 191 -18.68 -18.78 -9.94
C ALA A 191 -19.43 -17.44 -9.99
N ASP A 192 -19.77 -16.84 -8.85
CA ASP A 192 -20.41 -15.52 -8.78
C ASP A 192 -19.34 -14.43 -8.96
N PRO A 193 -19.38 -13.64 -10.04
CA PRO A 193 -18.40 -12.59 -10.29
C PRO A 193 -18.47 -11.42 -9.30
N THR A 194 -19.45 -11.41 -8.39
CA THR A 194 -19.60 -10.42 -7.33
C THR A 194 -19.07 -10.89 -5.97
N SER A 195 -18.75 -12.18 -5.84
CA SER A 195 -18.08 -12.74 -4.67
C SER A 195 -16.67 -12.16 -4.52
N MET A 196 -16.25 -11.94 -3.28
CA MET A 196 -14.88 -11.52 -2.99
C MET A 196 -13.91 -12.65 -3.36
N PRO A 197 -12.75 -12.36 -3.98
CA PRO A 197 -11.79 -13.40 -4.31
C PRO A 197 -11.07 -13.90 -3.06
N ASP A 198 -10.57 -15.12 -3.14
CA ASP A 198 -9.61 -15.64 -2.18
C ASP A 198 -8.24 -15.01 -2.45
N ILE A 199 -7.63 -14.43 -1.43
CA ILE A 199 -6.35 -13.73 -1.52
C ILE A 199 -5.35 -14.41 -0.60
N ASN A 200 -4.32 -15.03 -1.17
CA ASN A 200 -3.19 -15.56 -0.41
C ASN A 200 -1.92 -14.78 -0.76
N PRO A 201 -1.46 -13.85 0.09
CA PRO A 201 -0.22 -13.12 -0.16
C PRO A 201 1.05 -13.95 0.12
N ASN A 202 0.93 -15.08 0.82
CA ASN A 202 2.03 -15.94 1.23
C ASN A 202 3.13 -15.19 2.02
N PHE A 203 2.71 -14.35 2.98
CA PHE A 203 3.63 -13.54 3.80
C PHE A 203 4.70 -14.40 4.46
N ILE A 204 5.96 -14.03 4.23
CA ILE A 204 7.14 -14.71 4.82
C ILE A 204 7.18 -16.21 4.46
N GLY A 205 6.62 -16.57 3.30
CA GLY A 205 6.61 -17.95 2.79
C GLY A 205 7.94 -18.45 2.21
N HIS A 206 8.97 -17.59 2.15
CA HIS A 206 10.30 -17.94 1.65
C HIS A 206 11.36 -17.65 2.72
N GLU A 207 12.34 -18.55 2.87
CA GLU A 207 13.38 -18.47 3.91
C GLU A 207 14.18 -17.15 3.86
N THR A 208 14.55 -16.69 2.66
CA THR A 208 15.24 -15.41 2.48
C THR A 208 14.41 -14.24 3.01
N ASP A 209 13.10 -14.24 2.80
CA ASP A 209 12.23 -13.14 3.25
C ASP A 209 12.14 -13.12 4.78
N LEU A 210 12.06 -14.30 5.39
CA LEU A 210 12.11 -14.47 6.85
C LEU A 210 13.44 -13.95 7.41
N GLN A 211 14.56 -14.32 6.79
CA GLN A 211 15.89 -13.90 7.24
C GLN A 211 16.05 -12.38 7.17
N VAL A 212 15.62 -11.74 6.06
CA VAL A 212 15.64 -10.28 5.94
C VAL A 212 14.78 -9.63 7.03
N GLY A 213 13.61 -10.20 7.35
CA GLY A 213 12.77 -9.73 8.45
C GLY A 213 13.46 -9.83 9.83
N ILE A 214 14.14 -10.94 10.11
CA ILE A 214 14.90 -11.14 11.35
C ILE A 214 16.05 -10.13 11.44
N ASP A 215 16.82 -10.00 10.38
CA ASP A 215 17.97 -9.08 10.32
C ASP A 215 17.51 -7.62 10.46
N ALA A 216 16.35 -7.27 9.90
CA ALA A 216 15.76 -5.95 10.06
C ALA A 216 15.45 -5.62 11.53
N VAL A 217 14.85 -6.56 12.28
CA VAL A 217 14.57 -6.38 13.72
C VAL A 217 15.87 -6.17 14.51
N LYS A 218 16.88 -7.00 14.27
CA LYS A 218 18.20 -6.88 14.93
C LYS A 218 18.87 -5.55 14.64
N ALA A 219 18.83 -5.11 13.39
CA ALA A 219 19.44 -3.84 13.00
C ALA A 219 18.69 -2.63 13.60
N VAL A 220 17.36 -2.66 13.68
CA VAL A 220 16.60 -1.62 14.41
C VAL A 220 17.00 -1.58 15.88
N ARG A 221 17.14 -2.73 16.56
CA ARG A 221 17.63 -2.77 17.95
C ARG A 221 19.00 -2.12 18.11
N LYS A 222 19.94 -2.42 17.21
CA LYS A 222 21.27 -1.77 17.19
C LYS A 222 21.20 -0.25 17.01
N VAL A 223 20.23 0.24 16.24
CA VAL A 223 19.97 1.69 16.12
C VAL A 223 19.45 2.23 17.44
N LEU A 224 18.50 1.58 18.09
CA LEU A 224 17.93 2.03 19.37
C LEU A 224 18.95 2.02 20.52
N GLU A 225 20.00 1.21 20.43
CA GLU A 225 21.11 1.19 21.39
C GLU A 225 22.09 2.36 21.24
N GLN A 226 21.98 3.18 20.20
CA GLN A 226 22.92 4.29 19.99
C GLN A 226 22.78 5.37 21.06
N GLN A 227 23.91 5.90 21.55
CA GLN A 227 23.95 6.89 22.62
C GLN A 227 23.17 8.17 22.30
N SER A 228 23.11 8.57 21.02
CA SER A 228 22.34 9.73 20.57
C SER A 228 20.82 9.57 20.75
N LEU A 229 20.35 8.34 20.94
CA LEU A 229 18.94 7.98 21.09
C LEU A 229 18.57 7.62 22.54
N ALA A 230 19.54 7.57 23.46
CA ALA A 230 19.34 7.18 24.86
C ALA A 230 18.38 8.10 25.64
N GLU A 231 18.32 9.39 25.29
CA GLU A 231 17.37 10.34 25.91
C GLU A 231 15.96 10.26 25.31
N VAL A 232 15.81 9.61 24.14
CA VAL A 232 14.54 9.52 23.39
C VAL A 232 13.80 8.21 23.71
N PHE A 233 14.53 7.09 23.77
CA PHE A 233 13.94 5.77 23.95
C PHE A 233 14.17 5.24 25.36
N GLU A 234 13.07 4.87 26.02
CA GLU A 234 13.06 4.33 27.37
C GLU A 234 13.14 2.80 27.35
N GLU A 235 12.36 2.15 26.48
CA GLU A 235 12.30 0.70 26.33
C GLU A 235 11.76 0.26 24.96
N GLU A 236 12.12 -0.95 24.55
CA GLU A 236 11.46 -1.67 23.46
C GLU A 236 10.21 -2.36 23.99
N PHE A 237 9.05 -2.01 23.45
CA PHE A 237 7.76 -2.60 23.85
C PHE A 237 7.43 -3.90 23.09
N VAL A 238 7.58 -3.90 21.76
CA VAL A 238 7.29 -5.03 20.87
C VAL A 238 8.44 -5.18 19.88
N PRO A 239 8.98 -6.40 19.64
CA PRO A 239 8.65 -7.68 20.30
C PRO A 239 9.05 -7.76 21.78
N GLY A 240 9.91 -6.85 22.24
CA GLY A 240 10.31 -6.73 23.63
C GLY A 240 11.53 -7.57 23.97
N LYS A 241 12.12 -7.28 25.13
CA LYS A 241 13.45 -7.80 25.54
C LYS A 241 13.51 -9.31 25.74
N ALA A 242 12.39 -10.01 25.87
CA ALA A 242 12.36 -11.47 26.01
C ALA A 242 12.63 -12.22 24.70
N VAL A 243 12.38 -11.59 23.55
CA VAL A 243 12.53 -12.20 22.21
C VAL A 243 13.95 -11.90 21.70
N GLN A 244 14.86 -12.87 21.74
CA GLN A 244 16.29 -12.61 21.47
C GLN A 244 16.88 -13.47 20.36
N THR A 245 16.54 -14.75 20.33
CA THR A 245 17.08 -15.69 19.35
C THR A 245 16.44 -15.49 17.97
N ASP A 246 17.14 -15.92 16.91
CA ASP A 246 16.63 -15.88 15.54
C ASP A 246 15.30 -16.63 15.40
N GLU A 247 15.14 -17.73 16.14
CA GLU A 247 13.91 -18.50 16.17
C GLU A 247 12.74 -17.70 16.77
N GLU A 248 12.97 -17.07 17.93
CA GLU A 248 11.96 -16.24 18.60
C GLU A 248 11.60 -15.00 17.77
N ILE A 249 12.60 -14.31 17.21
CA ILE A 249 12.39 -13.15 16.33
C ILE A 249 11.66 -13.60 15.06
N GLY A 250 12.03 -14.73 14.49
CA GLY A 250 11.38 -15.28 13.29
C GLY A 250 9.91 -15.64 13.53
N ALA A 251 9.59 -16.22 14.69
CA ALA A 251 8.21 -16.48 15.10
C ALA A 251 7.41 -15.18 15.23
N PHE A 252 8.00 -14.15 15.85
CA PHE A 252 7.40 -12.82 15.93
C PHE A 252 7.16 -12.21 14.55
N VAL A 253 8.15 -12.22 13.65
CA VAL A 253 8.03 -11.70 12.28
C VAL A 253 6.88 -12.36 11.54
N LYS A 254 6.76 -13.69 11.60
CA LYS A 254 5.63 -14.42 11.00
C LYS A 254 4.29 -14.01 11.61
N GLN A 255 4.26 -13.79 12.93
CA GLN A 255 3.05 -13.40 13.66
C GLN A 255 2.56 -12.00 13.32
N VAL A 256 3.46 -11.05 12.99
CA VAL A 256 3.08 -9.65 12.73
C VAL A 256 3.08 -9.26 11.24
N ALA A 257 3.64 -10.11 10.37
CA ALA A 257 3.71 -9.82 8.94
C ALA A 257 2.33 -9.51 8.34
N THR A 258 2.23 -8.35 7.70
CA THR A 258 1.01 -7.81 7.09
C THR A 258 1.34 -7.01 5.83
N THR A 259 0.33 -6.45 5.17
CA THR A 259 0.48 -5.71 3.92
C THR A 259 0.73 -4.21 4.15
N MET A 260 1.60 -3.63 3.31
CA MET A 260 1.65 -2.18 3.05
C MET A 260 0.80 -1.78 1.83
N TRP A 261 -0.19 -2.60 1.46
CA TRP A 261 -1.14 -2.36 0.35
C TRP A 261 -0.48 -2.17 -1.04
N HIS A 262 0.62 -2.88 -1.30
CA HIS A 262 1.33 -2.84 -2.59
C HIS A 262 1.29 -4.20 -3.36
N PRO A 263 0.14 -4.80 -3.64
CA PRO A 263 0.08 -6.02 -4.45
C PRO A 263 0.50 -5.74 -5.90
N VAL A 264 1.23 -6.67 -6.50
CA VAL A 264 1.65 -6.62 -7.90
C VAL A 264 1.66 -8.03 -8.51
N GLY A 265 1.80 -8.12 -9.83
CA GLY A 265 2.20 -9.36 -10.51
C GLY A 265 1.11 -10.40 -10.74
N THR A 266 -0.15 -10.15 -10.38
CA THR A 266 -1.26 -11.11 -10.58
C THR A 266 -1.65 -11.32 -12.04
N CYS A 267 -1.33 -10.38 -12.93
CA CYS A 267 -1.48 -10.49 -14.38
C CYS A 267 -0.13 -10.23 -15.08
N ARG A 268 0.94 -10.86 -14.57
CA ARG A 268 2.33 -10.58 -14.93
C ARG A 268 2.59 -10.50 -16.44
N MET A 269 3.34 -9.47 -16.83
CA MET A 269 3.97 -9.35 -18.14
C MET A 269 5.14 -10.32 -18.31
N GLY A 270 5.27 -10.94 -19.48
CA GLY A 270 6.41 -11.80 -19.79
C GLY A 270 6.32 -12.47 -21.16
N THR A 271 7.35 -13.25 -21.48
CA THR A 271 7.43 -14.03 -22.73
C THR A 271 7.25 -15.53 -22.52
N ASP A 272 7.23 -15.98 -21.26
CA ASP A 272 7.06 -17.37 -20.87
C ASP A 272 5.58 -17.78 -20.77
N ASP A 273 5.33 -19.08 -20.61
CA ASP A 273 3.97 -19.63 -20.61
C ASP A 273 3.12 -19.22 -19.39
N THR A 274 3.73 -18.69 -18.34
CA THR A 274 3.01 -18.21 -17.14
C THR A 274 2.66 -16.73 -17.22
N ALA A 275 3.09 -16.02 -18.26
CA ALA A 275 2.73 -14.63 -18.49
C ALA A 275 1.25 -14.48 -18.93
N VAL A 276 0.57 -13.46 -18.38
CA VAL A 276 -0.82 -13.11 -18.73
C VAL A 276 -0.85 -12.08 -19.85
N VAL A 277 0.06 -11.11 -19.83
CA VAL A 277 0.21 -10.12 -20.90
C VAL A 277 1.58 -10.20 -21.57
N ASP A 278 1.65 -9.84 -22.84
CA ASP A 278 2.92 -9.69 -23.56
C ASP A 278 3.57 -8.30 -23.33
N ALA A 279 4.71 -8.05 -23.97
CA ALA A 279 5.43 -6.77 -23.88
C ALA A 279 4.65 -5.56 -24.42
N THR A 280 3.57 -5.79 -25.18
CA THR A 280 2.62 -4.78 -25.65
C THR A 280 1.40 -4.64 -24.74
N LEU A 281 1.45 -5.29 -23.56
CA LEU A 281 0.43 -5.30 -22.52
C LEU A 281 -0.89 -5.94 -22.94
N LYS A 282 -0.89 -6.66 -24.06
CA LYS A 282 -2.05 -7.35 -24.59
C LYS A 282 -2.24 -8.67 -23.84
N VAL A 283 -3.48 -8.98 -23.48
CA VAL A 283 -3.83 -10.26 -22.85
C VAL A 283 -3.65 -11.39 -23.85
N ARG A 284 -2.84 -12.39 -23.48
CA ARG A 284 -2.57 -13.55 -24.33
C ARG A 284 -3.86 -14.35 -24.52
N GLY A 285 -4.19 -14.67 -25.77
CA GLY A 285 -5.41 -15.39 -26.13
C GLY A 285 -6.68 -14.51 -26.23
N ALA A 286 -6.60 -13.21 -25.99
CA ALA A 286 -7.71 -12.27 -26.17
C ALA A 286 -7.40 -11.22 -27.25
N GLN A 287 -8.45 -10.72 -27.90
CA GLN A 287 -8.36 -9.63 -28.89
C GLN A 287 -8.92 -8.35 -28.29
N GLY A 288 -8.24 -7.22 -28.54
CA GLY A 288 -8.70 -5.90 -28.08
C GLY A 288 -8.72 -5.72 -26.56
N LEU A 289 -7.98 -6.55 -25.80
CA LEU A 289 -7.92 -6.50 -24.35
C LEU A 289 -6.48 -6.32 -23.86
N HIS A 290 -6.28 -5.29 -23.03
CA HIS A 290 -5.00 -4.98 -22.38
C HIS A 290 -5.19 -4.91 -20.86
N VAL A 291 -4.13 -5.20 -20.11
CA VAL A 291 -4.08 -4.95 -18.66
C VAL A 291 -3.02 -3.89 -18.40
N ILE A 292 -3.40 -2.80 -17.73
CA ILE A 292 -2.52 -1.66 -17.46
C ILE A 292 -2.74 -1.21 -16.02
N ASP A 293 -2.04 -1.85 -15.08
CA ASP A 293 -2.00 -1.49 -13.66
C ASP A 293 -0.78 -2.14 -12.98
N ALA A 294 -0.75 -2.21 -11.65
CA ALA A 294 0.33 -2.85 -10.91
C ALA A 294 0.39 -4.39 -11.09
N SER A 295 -0.71 -5.02 -11.52
CA SER A 295 -0.78 -6.48 -11.70
C SER A 295 0.15 -7.01 -12.79
N ILE A 296 0.56 -6.16 -13.74
CA ILE A 296 1.45 -6.58 -14.83
C ILE A 296 2.93 -6.55 -14.47
N MET A 297 3.30 -5.94 -13.34
CA MET A 297 4.71 -5.84 -12.92
C MET A 297 5.29 -7.24 -12.67
N PRO A 298 6.34 -7.68 -13.38
CA PRO A 298 6.92 -9.01 -13.19
C PRO A 298 7.55 -9.23 -11.82
N THR A 299 8.13 -8.16 -11.29
CA THR A 299 8.67 -8.05 -9.95
C THR A 299 8.24 -6.72 -9.38
N ILE A 300 7.97 -6.68 -8.07
CA ILE A 300 7.68 -5.42 -7.39
C ILE A 300 8.89 -4.48 -7.48
N THR A 301 8.69 -3.18 -7.45
CA THR A 301 9.78 -2.20 -7.33
C THR A 301 10.27 -2.10 -5.90
N SER A 302 11.53 -1.69 -5.69
CA SER A 302 12.05 -1.39 -4.36
C SER A 302 11.53 -0.02 -3.87
N GLY A 303 10.31 -0.01 -3.34
CA GLY A 303 9.61 1.16 -2.82
C GLY A 303 8.11 1.15 -3.10
N ASN A 304 7.42 2.25 -2.80
CA ASN A 304 5.98 2.39 -3.01
C ASN A 304 5.59 2.31 -4.50
N THR A 305 4.53 1.56 -4.81
CA THR A 305 4.19 1.18 -6.19
C THR A 305 3.35 2.21 -6.95
N ASN A 306 2.79 3.22 -6.28
CA ASN A 306 1.89 4.20 -6.92
C ASN A 306 2.54 4.95 -8.09
N ALA A 307 3.74 5.53 -7.89
CA ALA A 307 4.43 6.27 -8.95
C ALA A 307 4.89 5.36 -10.10
N PRO A 308 5.49 4.17 -9.85
CA PRO A 308 5.74 3.17 -10.89
C PRO A 308 4.49 2.79 -11.70
N THR A 309 3.34 2.60 -11.06
CA THR A 309 2.08 2.30 -11.75
C THR A 309 1.65 3.43 -12.68
N GLN A 310 1.76 4.69 -12.26
CA GLN A 310 1.43 5.84 -13.12
C GLN A 310 2.40 5.99 -14.30
N ALA A 311 3.70 5.80 -14.06
CA ALA A 311 4.71 5.86 -15.12
C ALA A 311 4.50 4.76 -16.17
N LEU A 312 4.22 3.53 -15.71
CA LEU A 312 3.87 2.40 -16.56
C LEU A 312 2.61 2.69 -17.38
N ALA A 313 1.58 3.26 -16.76
CA ALA A 313 0.33 3.61 -17.43
C ALA A 313 0.51 4.67 -18.51
N LEU A 314 1.34 5.68 -18.27
CA LEU A 314 1.69 6.69 -19.28
C LEU A 314 2.43 6.07 -20.47
N HIS A 315 3.37 5.16 -20.20
CA HIS A 315 4.09 4.46 -21.26
C HIS A 315 3.13 3.60 -22.10
N ALA A 316 2.24 2.85 -21.43
CA ALA A 316 1.20 2.07 -22.07
C ALA A 316 0.28 2.92 -22.96
N ALA A 317 -0.17 4.07 -22.45
CA ALA A 317 -1.07 4.94 -23.19
C ALA A 317 -0.42 5.49 -24.46
N LYS A 318 0.86 5.92 -24.40
CA LYS A 318 1.62 6.36 -25.59
C LYS A 318 1.73 5.25 -26.63
N MET A 319 2.00 4.03 -26.18
CA MET A 319 2.10 2.87 -27.05
C MET A 319 0.75 2.57 -27.74
N LEU A 320 -0.35 2.55 -26.99
CA LEU A 320 -1.67 2.32 -27.55
C LEU A 320 -2.10 3.41 -28.53
N VAL A 321 -1.83 4.69 -28.23
CA VAL A 321 -2.10 5.80 -29.18
C VAL A 321 -1.35 5.57 -30.49
N ARG A 322 -0.05 5.24 -30.41
CA ARG A 322 0.76 4.93 -31.59
C ARG A 322 0.23 3.73 -32.37
N ASP A 323 -0.17 2.67 -31.69
CA ASP A 323 -0.48 1.39 -32.34
C ASP A 323 -1.91 1.34 -32.92
N TYR A 324 -2.83 2.14 -32.38
CA TYR A 324 -4.26 2.10 -32.75
C TYR A 324 -4.82 3.40 -33.32
N PHE A 325 -4.15 4.54 -33.14
CA PHE A 325 -4.71 5.86 -33.45
C PHE A 325 -3.75 6.81 -34.19
N ALA A 326 -2.54 6.36 -34.54
CA ALA A 326 -1.58 7.13 -35.33
C ALA A 326 -1.70 6.86 -36.84
#